data_AF-A0A6P0NPT9-F1
#
_entry.id   AF-A0A6P0NPT9-F1
#
_cell.length_a   1.000
_cell.length_b   1.000
_cell.length_c   1.000
_cell.angle_alpha   90.00
_cell.angle_beta   90.00
_cell.angle_gamma   90.00
#
_symmetry.space_group_name_H-M   'P 1'
#
loop_
_entity.id
_entity.type
_entity.pdbx_description
1 polymer ?
#
loop_
_entity_poly.entity_id
_entity_poly.type
_entity_poly.pdbx_seq_one_letter_code
_entity_poly.pdbx_strand_id
1 'polypeptide(L)'
;MLNWKRTIQAALTLILMGWATPVLSSPIHVLIDVRGNVQVKKAQWKGFIQAESGITLSSEDKIKLGSNASVTVYCSDRNQWTETQAGTYLVSKGCPEGETVIRLCPDCNNDTRRPSGKKEERLKQLPYLISPRNTLVFNDSLTLRWNRVSGASQYKIKVGDWEGQTQETQIVYDGELEPGEFYTVRVVADNGVASTDEDDGQYSWFIVLEEEEAKTLQEQVGAIALQENPEREGLVLAYFYRGNELNAKAIQVLEGLVKSGSQTTTVYQLLGDIYQQVGLSLMAKEVYQQGLALTTEAESEVKAMMQRELGEVEYSLGDRDEAAKWLENAKASYSALGDEVQVEKLAKRIDFILERD
;
A
#
# COMPACT_ATOMS: atom_id res chain seq x y z
N MET A 1 3.54 28.64 72.74
CA MET A 1 3.46 29.39 71.46
C MET A 1 3.61 28.40 70.32
N LEU A 2 2.84 28.66 69.25
CA LEU A 2 2.84 28.05 67.93
C LEU A 2 2.31 26.61 67.76
N ASN A 3 1.08 26.64 67.28
CA ASN A 3 0.26 25.64 66.61
C ASN A 3 0.81 25.42 65.19
N TRP A 4 0.97 24.17 64.72
CA TRP A 4 1.06 23.90 63.28
C TRP A 4 0.41 22.55 62.95
N LYS A 5 -0.87 22.60 62.53
CA LYS A 5 -1.50 21.51 61.78
C LYS A 5 -0.91 21.50 60.38
N ARG A 6 -0.24 20.42 59.99
CA ARG A 6 0.06 20.13 58.58
C ARG A 6 -1.14 19.41 57.97
N THR A 7 -1.94 20.15 57.21
CA THR A 7 -2.91 19.59 56.26
C THR A 7 -2.14 19.01 55.07
N ILE A 8 -2.22 17.69 54.87
CA ILE A 8 -1.79 17.02 53.65
C ILE A 8 -2.89 17.25 52.61
N GLN A 9 -2.68 18.17 51.68
CA GLN A 9 -3.47 18.24 50.45
C GLN A 9 -2.99 17.10 49.54
N ALA A 10 -3.82 16.07 49.39
CA ALA A 10 -3.66 15.10 48.31
C ALA A 10 -4.01 15.81 46.99
N ALA A 11 -2.99 16.25 46.25
CA ALA A 11 -3.15 16.65 44.86
C ALA A 11 -3.34 15.38 44.04
N LEU A 12 -4.59 15.10 43.68
CA LEU A 12 -4.93 14.06 42.71
C LEU A 12 -4.57 14.59 41.32
N THR A 13 -3.30 14.43 40.92
CA THR A 13 -2.91 14.58 39.52
C THR A 13 -3.56 13.47 38.73
N LEU A 14 -4.72 13.76 38.11
CA LEU A 14 -5.22 12.96 37.00
C LEU A 14 -4.21 13.07 35.86
N ILE A 15 -3.33 12.07 35.77
CA ILE A 15 -2.66 11.76 34.53
C ILE A 15 -3.76 11.24 33.62
N LEU A 16 -4.30 12.13 32.78
CA LEU A 16 -4.98 11.73 31.56
C LEU A 16 -3.92 11.01 30.73
N MET A 17 -3.77 9.69 30.94
CA MET A 17 -3.26 8.83 29.89
C MET A 17 -4.20 9.07 28.71
N GLY A 18 -3.72 9.84 27.73
CA GLY A 18 -4.38 9.93 26.45
C GLY A 18 -4.37 8.52 25.92
N TRP A 19 -5.50 7.82 26.03
CA TRP A 19 -5.77 6.68 25.18
C TRP A 19 -5.75 7.29 23.79
N ALA A 20 -4.68 7.03 23.03
CA ALA A 20 -4.71 7.28 21.61
C ALA A 20 -5.95 6.55 21.12
N THR A 21 -6.99 7.30 20.78
CA THR A 21 -8.16 6.69 20.15
C THR A 21 -7.61 6.08 18.87
N PRO A 22 -7.63 4.74 18.72
CA PRO A 22 -7.13 4.15 17.49
C PRO A 22 -7.91 4.79 16.36
N VAL A 23 -7.18 5.35 15.39
CA VAL A 23 -7.81 5.82 14.15
C VAL A 23 -8.50 4.59 13.57
N LEU A 24 -9.84 4.59 13.61
CA LEU A 24 -10.64 3.48 13.12
C LEU A 24 -10.52 3.44 11.59
N SER A 25 -9.49 2.74 11.16
CA SER A 25 -9.27 2.31 9.79
C SER A 25 -10.51 1.59 9.25
N SER A 26 -11.04 2.01 8.10
CA SER A 26 -12.24 1.41 7.53
C SER A 26 -12.00 -0.04 7.07
N PRO A 27 -12.90 -0.99 7.41
CA PRO A 27 -12.81 -2.35 6.91
C PRO A 27 -12.95 -2.37 5.39
N ILE A 28 -12.26 -3.32 4.74
CA ILE A 28 -12.41 -3.56 3.30
C ILE A 28 -12.74 -5.01 3.02
N HIS A 29 -13.64 -5.21 2.06
CA HIS A 29 -13.90 -6.51 1.47
C HIS A 29 -13.19 -6.59 0.12
N VAL A 30 -12.71 -7.76 -0.26
CA VAL A 30 -11.97 -7.96 -1.52
C VAL A 30 -12.79 -8.90 -2.40
N LEU A 31 -13.10 -8.47 -3.61
CA LEU A 31 -13.76 -9.33 -4.58
C LEU A 31 -12.71 -10.27 -5.17
N ILE A 32 -12.78 -11.58 -4.87
CA ILE A 32 -11.72 -12.55 -5.22
C ILE A 32 -12.10 -13.52 -6.35
N ASP A 33 -13.38 -13.62 -6.72
CA ASP A 33 -13.82 -14.39 -7.89
C ASP A 33 -14.95 -13.67 -8.61
N VAL A 34 -14.85 -13.56 -9.94
CA VAL A 34 -15.89 -13.05 -10.83
C VAL A 34 -16.09 -14.07 -11.95
N ARG A 35 -17.32 -14.55 -12.14
CA ARG A 35 -17.67 -15.37 -13.31
C ARG A 35 -18.99 -14.91 -13.92
N GLY A 36 -19.02 -14.82 -15.25
CA GLY A 36 -20.20 -14.36 -15.99
C GLY A 36 -20.40 -12.84 -15.85
N ASN A 37 -21.63 -12.38 -16.03
CA ASN A 37 -21.98 -10.96 -15.96
C ASN A 37 -22.19 -10.54 -14.50
N VAL A 38 -21.15 -9.96 -13.89
CA VAL A 38 -21.18 -9.39 -12.54
C VAL A 38 -20.83 -7.92 -12.63
N GLN A 39 -21.64 -7.09 -11.99
CA GLN A 39 -21.44 -5.65 -11.97
C GLN A 39 -21.41 -5.13 -10.54
N VAL A 40 -20.57 -4.13 -10.28
CA VAL A 40 -20.49 -3.43 -9.00
C VAL A 40 -21.01 -2.01 -9.15
N LYS A 41 -21.72 -1.54 -8.13
CA LYS A 41 -22.04 -0.13 -7.95
C LYS A 41 -21.51 0.33 -6.61
N LYS A 42 -20.47 1.16 -6.66
CA LYS A 42 -19.98 1.87 -5.47
C LYS A 42 -20.89 3.03 -5.11
N ALA A 43 -20.88 3.45 -3.85
CA ALA A 43 -21.74 4.52 -3.34
C ALA A 43 -21.63 5.82 -4.18
N GLN A 44 -20.42 6.21 -4.56
CA GLN A 44 -20.12 7.40 -5.38
C GLN A 44 -20.42 7.24 -6.88
N TRP A 45 -20.68 6.03 -7.38
CA TRP A 45 -20.91 5.80 -8.81
C TRP A 45 -22.37 6.03 -9.21
N LYS A 46 -22.59 6.60 -10.40
CA LYS A 46 -23.95 6.76 -10.95
C LYS A 46 -24.60 5.41 -11.25
N GLY A 47 -23.83 4.48 -11.82
CA GLY A 47 -24.31 3.21 -12.36
C GLY A 47 -23.60 1.97 -11.84
N PHE A 48 -24.01 0.83 -12.37
CA PHE A 48 -23.33 -0.45 -12.22
C PHE A 48 -22.30 -0.61 -13.33
N ILE A 49 -21.06 -0.89 -12.96
CA ILE A 49 -19.92 -1.11 -13.85
C ILE A 49 -19.48 -2.57 -13.78
N GLN A 50 -18.91 -3.12 -14.84
CA GLN A 50 -18.40 -4.50 -14.82
C GLN A 50 -17.40 -4.71 -13.69
N ALA A 51 -17.52 -5.85 -13.00
CA ALA A 51 -16.67 -6.17 -11.86
C ALA A 51 -15.30 -6.67 -12.34
N GLU A 52 -14.24 -6.13 -11.76
CA GLU A 52 -12.87 -6.63 -11.92
C GLU A 52 -12.47 -7.44 -10.68
N SER A 53 -11.67 -8.50 -10.87
CA SER A 53 -11.13 -9.27 -9.75
C SER A 53 -10.11 -8.44 -8.95
N GLY A 54 -10.14 -8.57 -7.63
CA GLY A 54 -9.25 -7.89 -6.69
C GLY A 54 -9.71 -6.51 -6.22
N ILE A 55 -10.79 -5.94 -6.81
CA ILE A 55 -11.28 -4.63 -6.36
C ILE A 55 -11.75 -4.70 -4.91
N THR A 56 -11.56 -3.61 -4.19
CA THR A 56 -12.06 -3.45 -2.83
C THR A 56 -13.49 -2.94 -2.83
N LEU A 57 -14.27 -3.38 -1.85
CA LEU A 57 -15.65 -3.00 -1.65
C LEU A 57 -15.86 -2.49 -0.23
N SER A 58 -16.71 -1.48 -0.09
CA SER A 58 -17.29 -1.07 1.18
C SER A 58 -18.57 -1.84 1.47
N SER A 59 -19.00 -1.84 2.74
CA SER A 59 -20.26 -2.45 3.19
C SER A 59 -21.50 -1.89 2.48
N GLU A 60 -21.43 -0.65 1.97
CA GLU A 60 -22.53 0.06 1.31
C GLU A 60 -22.59 -0.19 -0.21
N ASP A 61 -21.55 -0.82 -0.77
CA ASP A 61 -21.50 -1.11 -2.19
C ASP A 61 -22.49 -2.23 -2.56
N LYS A 62 -22.88 -2.26 -3.84
CA LYS A 62 -23.82 -3.25 -4.36
C LYS A 62 -23.19 -4.09 -5.45
N ILE A 63 -23.49 -5.39 -5.44
CA ILE A 63 -23.11 -6.33 -6.48
C ILE A 63 -24.38 -6.81 -7.18
N LYS A 64 -24.38 -6.78 -8.51
CA LYS A 64 -25.46 -7.28 -9.36
C LYS A 64 -24.96 -8.48 -10.15
N LEU A 65 -25.67 -9.60 -10.03
CA LEU A 65 -25.38 -10.85 -10.72
C LEU A 65 -26.42 -11.09 -11.81
N GLY A 66 -25.95 -11.37 -13.04
CA GLY A 66 -26.78 -11.90 -14.11
C GLY A 66 -27.08 -13.39 -13.95
N SER A 67 -27.87 -13.95 -14.86
CA SER A 67 -28.12 -15.39 -14.91
C SER A 67 -26.82 -16.18 -15.12
N ASN A 68 -26.63 -17.26 -14.35
CA ASN A 68 -25.42 -18.12 -14.36
C ASN A 68 -24.11 -17.40 -14.00
N ALA A 69 -24.19 -16.19 -13.41
CA ALA A 69 -23.02 -15.52 -12.86
C ALA A 69 -22.73 -16.00 -11.44
N SER A 70 -21.48 -15.87 -10.99
CA SER A 70 -21.09 -16.11 -9.60
C SER A 70 -20.06 -15.10 -9.14
N VAL A 71 -20.12 -14.73 -7.87
CA VAL A 71 -19.13 -13.87 -7.22
C VAL A 71 -18.68 -14.50 -5.91
N THR A 72 -17.39 -14.36 -5.59
CA THR A 72 -16.87 -14.63 -4.25
C THR A 72 -16.20 -13.38 -3.71
N VAL A 73 -16.61 -12.97 -2.51
CA VAL A 73 -16.04 -11.86 -1.77
C VAL A 73 -15.35 -12.40 -0.52
N TYR A 74 -14.09 -12.04 -0.35
CA TYR A 74 -13.38 -12.20 0.91
C TYR A 74 -13.74 -11.02 1.81
N CYS A 75 -14.47 -11.29 2.87
CA CYS A 75 -14.95 -10.29 3.80
C CYS A 75 -13.81 -9.81 4.72
N SER A 76 -13.94 -8.59 5.24
CA SER A 76 -12.93 -7.97 6.11
C SER A 76 -12.62 -8.79 7.37
N ASP A 77 -13.53 -9.68 7.78
CA ASP A 77 -13.45 -10.51 8.98
C ASP A 77 -12.91 -11.94 8.74
N ARG A 78 -12.37 -12.20 7.56
CA ARG A 78 -11.87 -13.48 7.03
C ARG A 78 -12.94 -14.43 6.48
N ASN A 79 -14.22 -14.14 6.65
CA ASN A 79 -15.26 -14.98 6.06
C ASN A 79 -15.29 -14.82 4.55
N GLN A 80 -15.76 -15.86 3.85
CA GLN A 80 -16.00 -15.79 2.41
C GLN A 80 -17.48 -15.87 2.13
N TRP A 81 -17.96 -14.91 1.35
CA TRP A 81 -19.32 -14.93 0.84
C TRP A 81 -19.31 -15.27 -0.65
N THR A 82 -19.98 -16.35 -1.02
CA THR A 82 -20.20 -16.74 -2.41
C THR A 82 -21.69 -16.64 -2.75
N GLU A 83 -22.00 -15.96 -3.85
CA GLU A 83 -23.36 -15.85 -4.38
C GLU A 83 -23.39 -16.33 -5.83
N THR A 84 -24.45 -17.07 -6.17
CA THR A 84 -24.68 -17.71 -7.48
C THR A 84 -26.07 -17.42 -8.04
N GLN A 85 -26.96 -16.85 -7.24
CA GLN A 85 -28.30 -16.49 -7.65
C GLN A 85 -28.28 -15.11 -8.33
N ALA A 86 -29.05 -14.98 -9.41
CA ALA A 86 -29.19 -13.71 -10.10
C ALA A 86 -29.96 -12.72 -9.20
N GLY A 87 -29.46 -11.49 -9.11
CA GLY A 87 -30.02 -10.52 -8.19
C GLY A 87 -29.15 -9.29 -7.99
N THR A 88 -29.54 -8.44 -7.04
CA THR A 88 -28.74 -7.31 -6.58
C THR A 88 -28.62 -7.38 -5.08
N TYR A 89 -27.38 -7.37 -4.60
CA TYR A 89 -27.02 -7.65 -3.22
C TYR A 89 -26.22 -6.48 -2.66
N LEU A 90 -26.54 -6.09 -1.43
CA LEU A 90 -25.73 -5.15 -0.66
C LEU A 90 -24.58 -5.93 -0.02
N VAL A 91 -23.35 -5.43 -0.09
CA VAL A 91 -22.16 -6.12 0.43
C VAL A 91 -22.32 -6.47 1.90
N SER A 92 -22.85 -5.56 2.73
CA SER A 92 -23.12 -5.81 4.16
C SER A 92 -24.08 -6.96 4.48
N LYS A 93 -24.87 -7.44 3.50
CA LYS A 93 -25.74 -8.61 3.68
C LYS A 93 -24.98 -9.93 3.52
N GLY A 94 -23.94 -9.94 2.69
CA GLY A 94 -23.08 -11.10 2.49
C GLY A 94 -21.85 -11.11 3.39
N CYS A 95 -21.29 -9.92 3.65
CA CYS A 95 -20.20 -9.68 4.57
C CYS A 95 -20.70 -8.85 5.77
N PRO A 96 -21.26 -9.48 6.81
CA PRO A 96 -21.70 -8.78 8.01
C PRO A 96 -20.52 -8.18 8.78
N GLU A 97 -20.82 -7.29 9.73
CA GLU A 97 -19.80 -6.73 10.63
C GLU A 97 -19.18 -7.83 11.51
N GLY A 98 -17.85 -7.81 11.61
CA GLY A 98 -17.06 -8.77 12.37
C GLY A 98 -15.69 -8.20 12.76
N GLU A 99 -14.87 -9.02 13.40
CA GLU A 99 -13.49 -8.66 13.78
C GLU A 99 -12.68 -8.35 12.52
N THR A 100 -12.30 -7.09 12.31
CA THR A 100 -11.67 -6.65 11.07
C THR A 100 -10.20 -7.07 11.02
N VAL A 101 -9.88 -7.88 10.01
CA VAL A 101 -8.53 -8.36 9.67
C VAL A 101 -7.97 -7.62 8.47
N ILE A 102 -8.82 -7.29 7.47
CA ILE A 102 -8.41 -6.55 6.28
C ILE A 102 -9.05 -5.16 6.29
N ARG A 103 -8.21 -4.14 6.16
CA ARG A 103 -8.59 -2.75 6.34
C ARG A 103 -7.80 -1.84 5.41
N LEU A 104 -8.37 -0.70 5.03
CA LEU A 104 -7.60 0.36 4.36
C LEU A 104 -6.54 0.85 5.33
N CYS A 105 -5.28 0.89 4.95
CA CYS A 105 -4.31 1.53 5.82
C CYS A 105 -4.70 3.01 6.06
N PRO A 106 -4.94 3.42 7.32
CA PRO A 106 -5.51 4.74 7.65
C PRO A 106 -4.55 5.89 7.32
N ASP A 107 -3.24 5.67 7.48
CA ASP A 107 -2.21 6.71 7.26
C ASP A 107 -1.53 6.62 5.88
N CYS A 108 -1.77 5.55 5.13
CA CYS A 108 -1.14 5.34 3.81
C CYS A 108 -1.66 6.26 2.70
N ASN A 109 -2.76 6.97 2.93
CA ASN A 109 -3.30 8.00 2.04
C ASN A 109 -2.99 9.43 2.53
N ASN A 110 -2.42 9.59 3.72
CA ASN A 110 -1.96 10.87 4.24
C ASN A 110 -0.53 11.13 3.74
N ASP A 111 -0.39 12.14 2.87
CA ASP A 111 0.76 12.99 2.49
C ASP A 111 2.20 12.64 2.94
N THR A 112 2.54 11.35 3.05
CA THR A 112 3.89 10.79 3.26
C THR A 112 4.57 10.50 1.93
N ARG A 113 3.93 10.88 0.82
CA ARG A 113 4.49 10.80 -0.52
C ARG A 113 5.80 11.58 -0.53
N ARG A 114 6.80 11.00 -1.19
CA ARG A 114 8.12 11.60 -1.36
C ARG A 114 7.97 13.11 -1.69
N PRO A 115 8.56 14.01 -0.89
CA PRO A 115 8.55 15.43 -1.21
C PRO A 115 9.07 15.67 -2.63
N SER A 116 8.37 16.52 -3.37
CA SER A 116 8.77 16.90 -4.73
C SER A 116 10.19 17.45 -4.72
N GLY A 117 11.07 17.00 -5.62
CA GLY A 117 12.35 17.69 -5.80
C GLY A 117 13.51 16.88 -6.36
N LYS A 118 13.46 15.54 -6.37
CA LYS A 118 14.49 14.72 -7.02
C LYS A 118 13.99 14.21 -8.35
N LYS A 119 14.64 14.67 -9.41
CA LYS A 119 14.36 14.22 -10.77
C LYS A 119 14.69 12.74 -10.94
N GLU A 120 13.92 12.09 -11.80
CA GLU A 120 14.07 10.67 -12.16
C GLU A 120 15.51 10.30 -12.53
N GLU A 121 16.23 11.14 -13.28
CA GLU A 121 17.62 10.86 -13.71
C GLU A 121 18.57 10.77 -12.53
N ARG A 122 18.37 11.61 -11.51
CA ARG A 122 19.19 11.56 -10.29
C ARG A 122 18.89 10.30 -9.51
N LEU A 123 17.61 9.92 -9.38
CA LEU A 123 17.21 8.76 -8.61
C LEU A 123 17.77 7.45 -9.15
N LYS A 124 17.79 7.29 -10.47
CA LYS A 124 18.39 6.13 -11.14
C LYS A 124 19.88 5.94 -10.84
N GLN A 125 20.56 6.97 -10.32
CA GLN A 125 21.98 6.94 -9.99
C GLN A 125 22.27 6.69 -8.50
N LEU A 126 21.25 6.49 -7.67
CA LEU A 126 21.40 6.32 -6.23
C LEU A 126 21.15 4.88 -5.80
N PRO A 127 21.88 4.36 -4.81
CA PRO A 127 21.64 3.04 -4.25
C PRO A 127 20.51 3.10 -3.20
N TYR A 128 19.36 3.64 -3.58
CA TYR A 128 18.22 3.73 -2.66
C TYR A 128 17.78 2.34 -2.21
N LEU A 129 17.43 2.21 -0.93
CA LEU A 129 16.91 0.98 -0.37
C LEU A 129 15.58 0.64 -1.04
N ILE A 130 15.39 -0.62 -1.42
CA ILE A 130 14.14 -1.15 -1.99
C ILE A 130 13.37 -1.95 -0.94
N SER A 131 14.05 -2.80 -0.18
CA SER A 131 13.42 -3.60 0.87
C SER A 131 14.44 -4.04 1.92
N PRO A 132 14.06 -4.12 3.20
CA PRO A 132 12.84 -3.54 3.78
C PRO A 132 12.97 -2.00 3.84
N ARG A 133 11.93 -1.27 3.45
CA ARG A 133 11.92 0.20 3.37
C ARG A 133 10.60 0.72 3.91
N ASN A 134 10.62 1.65 4.87
CA ASN A 134 9.43 2.29 5.47
C ASN A 134 8.34 1.23 5.81
N THR A 135 8.69 0.30 6.69
CA THR A 135 7.91 -0.93 6.90
C THR A 135 8.14 -1.52 8.28
N LEU A 136 7.13 -2.19 8.80
CA LEU A 136 7.29 -3.19 9.85
C LEU A 136 7.83 -4.49 9.23
N VAL A 137 8.56 -5.28 10.02
CA VAL A 137 9.04 -6.63 9.64
C VAL A 137 8.84 -7.60 10.80
N PHE A 138 8.64 -8.87 10.48
CA PHE A 138 8.77 -9.93 11.47
C PHE A 138 10.26 -10.17 11.80
N ASN A 139 10.51 -10.81 12.93
CA ASN A 139 11.85 -11.28 13.32
C ASN A 139 12.24 -12.56 12.55
N ASP A 140 12.27 -12.45 11.22
CA ASP A 140 12.60 -13.51 10.27
C ASP A 140 13.96 -13.21 9.60
N SER A 141 14.45 -14.14 8.76
CA SER A 141 15.53 -13.82 7.83
C SER A 141 15.14 -12.67 6.90
N LEU A 142 15.97 -11.63 6.85
CA LEU A 142 15.79 -10.44 6.01
C LEU A 142 16.82 -10.42 4.88
N THR A 143 16.38 -10.03 3.68
CA THR A 143 17.29 -9.70 2.57
C THR A 143 17.17 -8.22 2.27
N LEU A 144 18.25 -7.49 2.47
CA LEU A 144 18.35 -6.09 2.08
C LEU A 144 18.54 -6.02 0.57
N ARG A 145 17.73 -5.22 -0.13
CA ARG A 145 17.78 -4.98 -1.58
C ARG A 145 17.85 -3.49 -1.85
N TRP A 146 18.65 -3.05 -2.82
CA TRP A 146 18.76 -1.64 -3.21
C TRP A 146 18.92 -1.47 -4.72
N ASN A 147 18.71 -0.25 -5.20
CA ASN A 147 18.88 0.06 -6.62
C ASN A 147 20.33 -0.04 -7.07
N ARG A 148 20.54 -0.54 -8.29
CA ARG A 148 21.87 -0.62 -8.89
C ARG A 148 22.36 0.77 -9.28
N VAL A 149 23.61 1.08 -8.96
CA VAL A 149 24.30 2.29 -9.42
C VAL A 149 25.18 1.95 -10.62
N SER A 150 25.00 2.70 -11.71
CA SER A 150 25.85 2.55 -12.91
C SER A 150 27.30 2.91 -12.59
N GLY A 151 28.24 2.06 -13.01
CA GLY A 151 29.67 2.22 -12.75
C GLY A 151 30.13 1.80 -11.35
N ALA A 152 29.21 1.41 -10.45
CA ALA A 152 29.56 0.82 -9.16
C ALA A 152 29.82 -0.69 -9.29
N SER A 153 30.88 -1.18 -8.65
CA SER A 153 31.24 -2.60 -8.63
C SER A 153 31.03 -3.26 -7.27
N GLN A 154 30.83 -2.44 -6.23
CA GLN A 154 30.72 -2.90 -4.86
C GLN A 154 29.90 -1.94 -4.00
N TYR A 155 29.23 -2.50 -3.00
CA TYR A 155 28.42 -1.78 -2.02
C TYR A 155 28.85 -2.13 -0.60
N LYS A 156 28.83 -1.13 0.27
CA LYS A 156 28.91 -1.25 1.72
C LYS A 156 27.56 -0.92 2.32
N ILE A 157 27.11 -1.74 3.26
CA ILE A 157 25.80 -1.64 3.89
C ILE A 157 26.00 -1.51 5.39
N LYS A 158 25.24 -0.65 6.04
CA LYS A 158 25.23 -0.48 7.49
C LYS A 158 23.80 -0.55 8.01
N VAL A 159 23.59 -1.34 9.05
CA VAL A 159 22.31 -1.50 9.77
C VAL A 159 22.61 -1.44 11.26
N GLY A 160 22.30 -0.34 11.94
CA GLY A 160 22.80 -0.11 13.30
C GLY A 160 24.34 -0.21 13.34
N ASP A 161 24.88 -1.10 14.19
CA ASP A 161 26.32 -1.39 14.28
C ASP A 161 26.80 -2.48 13.32
N TRP A 162 25.87 -3.19 12.66
CA TRP A 162 26.21 -4.21 11.68
C TRP A 162 26.70 -3.57 10.37
N GLU A 163 27.75 -4.14 9.78
CA GLU A 163 28.28 -3.75 8.48
C GLU A 163 28.42 -4.96 7.56
N GLY A 164 28.07 -4.78 6.29
CA GLY A 164 28.18 -5.78 5.25
C GLY A 164 28.77 -5.21 3.95
N GLN A 165 29.27 -6.09 3.10
CA GLN A 165 29.86 -5.71 1.81
C GLN A 165 29.56 -6.77 0.75
N THR A 166 29.16 -6.35 -0.44
CA THR A 166 28.83 -7.26 -1.55
C THR A 166 29.03 -6.57 -2.91
N GLN A 167 29.18 -7.35 -3.97
CA GLN A 167 29.17 -6.86 -5.37
C GLN A 167 27.76 -6.89 -5.98
N GLU A 168 26.84 -7.61 -5.34
CA GLU A 168 25.44 -7.71 -5.73
C GLU A 168 24.63 -6.51 -5.24
N THR A 169 23.39 -6.39 -5.71
CA THR A 169 22.43 -5.36 -5.24
C THR A 169 21.53 -5.85 -4.13
N GLN A 170 21.97 -6.91 -3.44
CA GLN A 170 21.30 -7.48 -2.29
C GLN A 170 22.27 -8.21 -1.37
N ILE A 171 21.92 -8.30 -0.09
CA ILE A 171 22.64 -9.09 0.91
C ILE A 171 21.65 -9.67 1.93
N VAL A 172 21.87 -10.90 2.36
CA VAL A 172 21.14 -11.47 3.49
C VAL A 172 21.68 -10.82 4.75
N TYR A 173 20.80 -10.22 5.55
CA TYR A 173 21.16 -9.68 6.85
C TYR A 173 21.31 -10.82 7.84
N ASP A 174 22.48 -10.92 8.47
CA ASP A 174 22.86 -11.95 9.44
C ASP A 174 23.14 -11.36 10.84
N GLY A 175 22.83 -10.09 11.05
CA GLY A 175 22.85 -9.49 12.38
C GLY A 175 21.65 -9.91 13.22
N GLU A 176 21.71 -9.60 14.52
CA GLU A 176 20.60 -9.83 15.44
C GLU A 176 19.49 -8.78 15.23
N LEU A 177 18.24 -9.19 15.45
CA LEU A 177 17.05 -8.35 15.39
C LEU A 177 16.36 -8.37 16.75
N GLU A 178 16.20 -7.21 17.35
CA GLU A 178 15.50 -7.02 18.61
C GLU A 178 14.04 -6.63 18.33
N PRO A 179 13.05 -7.33 18.92
CA PRO A 179 11.64 -6.95 18.82
C PRO A 179 11.41 -5.50 19.28
N GLY A 180 10.57 -4.76 18.54
CA GLY A 180 10.26 -3.36 18.80
C GLY A 180 11.30 -2.35 18.30
N GLU A 181 12.50 -2.81 17.91
CA GLU A 181 13.61 -1.91 17.62
C GLU A 181 13.54 -1.32 16.20
N PHE A 182 13.92 -0.05 16.10
CA PHE A 182 13.98 0.72 14.86
C PHE A 182 15.39 0.66 14.25
N TYR A 183 15.47 0.20 13.00
CA TYR A 183 16.73 0.08 12.28
C TYR A 183 16.76 1.02 11.08
N THR A 184 17.83 1.81 10.99
CA THR A 184 18.16 2.53 9.75
C THR A 184 19.09 1.68 8.89
N VAL A 185 18.93 1.79 7.58
CA VAL A 185 19.78 1.11 6.61
C VAL A 185 20.46 2.15 5.75
N ARG A 186 21.79 2.07 5.65
CA ARG A 186 22.58 2.92 4.77
C ARG A 186 23.36 2.08 3.77
N VAL A 187 23.21 2.37 2.49
CA VAL A 187 23.95 1.72 1.41
C VAL A 187 24.88 2.75 0.76
N VAL A 188 26.14 2.38 0.55
CA VAL A 188 27.15 3.22 -0.08
C VAL A 188 27.83 2.44 -1.20
N ALA A 189 27.79 2.98 -2.42
CA ALA A 189 28.53 2.44 -3.54
C ALA A 189 30.02 2.81 -3.45
N ASP A 190 30.89 2.02 -4.06
CA ASP A 190 32.34 2.24 -4.16
C ASP A 190 32.74 3.54 -4.87
N ASN A 191 31.87 4.09 -5.72
CA ASN A 191 32.03 5.41 -6.32
C ASN A 191 31.60 6.58 -5.40
N GLY A 192 31.21 6.30 -4.16
CA GLY A 192 30.94 7.28 -3.10
C GLY A 192 29.50 7.77 -2.97
N VAL A 193 28.59 7.42 -3.89
CA VAL A 193 27.17 7.77 -3.73
C VAL A 193 26.51 6.90 -2.66
N ALA A 194 25.58 7.49 -1.91
CA ALA A 194 24.91 6.84 -0.80
C ALA A 194 23.39 6.84 -0.94
N SER A 195 22.70 5.91 -0.27
CA SER A 195 21.24 5.87 -0.19
C SER A 195 20.69 7.15 0.46
N THR A 196 21.42 7.74 1.40
CA THR A 196 21.07 9.02 2.05
C THR A 196 21.09 10.21 1.08
N ASP A 197 21.78 10.09 -0.06
CA ASP A 197 21.71 11.12 -1.11
C ASP A 197 20.34 11.16 -1.79
N GLU A 198 19.41 10.28 -1.42
CA GLU A 198 18.03 10.27 -1.88
C GLU A 198 17.16 11.27 -1.12
N ASP A 199 17.17 11.22 0.20
CA ASP A 199 16.20 11.88 1.08
C ASP A 199 16.70 12.01 2.53
N ASP A 200 18.02 11.99 2.72
CA ASP A 200 18.68 11.97 4.04
C ASP A 200 18.32 10.74 4.91
N GLY A 201 17.88 9.65 4.27
CA GLY A 201 17.54 8.40 4.94
C GLY A 201 16.10 8.34 5.46
N GLN A 202 15.25 9.31 5.10
CA GLN A 202 13.88 9.46 5.58
C GLN A 202 13.02 8.18 5.44
N TYR A 203 13.23 7.41 4.38
CA TYR A 203 12.49 6.16 4.12
C TYR A 203 13.34 4.90 4.31
N SER A 204 14.64 5.07 4.60
CA SER A 204 15.61 3.98 4.59
C SER A 204 15.69 3.31 5.96
N TRP A 205 14.58 2.74 6.41
CA TRP A 205 14.43 2.14 7.72
C TRP A 205 13.38 1.02 7.75
N PHE A 206 13.40 0.24 8.82
CA PHE A 206 12.35 -0.71 9.20
C PHE A 206 12.25 -0.83 10.74
N ILE A 207 11.13 -1.33 11.23
CA ILE A 207 10.92 -1.64 12.66
C ILE A 207 10.60 -3.13 12.79
N VAL A 208 11.23 -3.81 13.73
CA VAL A 208 10.90 -5.20 14.03
C VAL A 208 9.66 -5.21 14.92
N LEU A 209 8.67 -6.02 14.56
CA LEU A 209 7.45 -6.18 15.35
C LEU A 209 7.76 -6.69 16.76
N GLU A 210 6.99 -6.21 17.73
CA GLU A 210 6.93 -6.78 19.08
C GLU A 210 6.48 -8.25 19.02
N GLU A 211 6.97 -9.10 19.93
CA GLU A 211 6.76 -10.56 19.84
C GLU A 211 5.28 -10.97 19.84
N GLU A 212 4.48 -10.37 20.73
CA GLU A 212 3.04 -10.68 20.85
C GLU A 212 2.24 -10.20 19.62
N GLU A 213 2.63 -9.05 19.05
CA GLU A 213 2.03 -8.52 17.83
C GLU A 213 2.40 -9.41 16.63
N ALA A 214 3.68 -9.75 16.49
CA ALA A 214 4.18 -10.65 15.46
C ALA A 214 3.43 -11.99 15.48
N LYS A 215 3.27 -12.59 16.66
CA LYS A 215 2.51 -13.83 16.83
C LYS A 215 1.06 -13.70 16.41
N THR A 216 0.38 -12.64 16.84
CA THR A 216 -1.03 -12.38 16.48
C THR A 216 -1.18 -12.25 14.97
N LEU A 217 -0.30 -11.49 14.32
CA LEU A 217 -0.33 -11.30 12.87
C LEU A 217 0.00 -12.60 12.12
N GLN A 218 0.93 -13.42 12.62
CA GLN A 218 1.23 -14.73 12.04
C GLN A 218 0.03 -15.70 12.13
N GLU A 219 -0.69 -15.72 13.25
CA GLU A 219 -1.92 -16.50 13.39
C GLU A 219 -2.99 -16.04 12.39
N GLN A 220 -3.15 -14.73 12.20
CA GLN A 220 -4.06 -14.17 11.20
C GLN A 220 -3.65 -14.51 9.76
N VAL A 221 -2.37 -14.46 9.43
CA VAL A 221 -1.84 -14.92 8.12
C VAL A 221 -2.15 -16.40 7.91
N GLY A 222 -1.94 -17.25 8.91
CA GLY A 222 -2.27 -18.67 8.85
C GLY A 222 -3.76 -18.93 8.61
N ALA A 223 -4.63 -18.07 9.14
CA ALA A 223 -6.08 -18.13 8.91
C ALA A 223 -6.52 -17.60 7.53
N ILE A 224 -5.73 -16.71 6.91
CA ILE A 224 -5.98 -16.20 5.56
C ILE A 224 -5.72 -17.25 4.49
N ALA A 225 -4.78 -18.19 4.71
CA ALA A 225 -4.31 -19.18 3.74
C ALA A 225 -5.44 -19.81 2.89
N LEU A 226 -5.62 -19.28 1.67
CA LEU A 226 -6.64 -19.71 0.71
C LEU A 226 -6.07 -20.85 -0.14
N GLN A 227 -6.26 -22.09 0.31
CA GLN A 227 -5.60 -23.29 -0.24
C GLN A 227 -5.82 -23.59 -1.75
N GLU A 228 -6.65 -22.82 -2.46
CA GLU A 228 -7.12 -23.19 -3.81
C GLU A 228 -6.68 -22.23 -4.94
N ASN A 229 -6.15 -21.03 -4.64
CA ASN A 229 -5.71 -20.10 -5.69
C ASN A 229 -4.63 -19.10 -5.20
N PRO A 230 -3.35 -19.29 -5.59
CA PRO A 230 -2.23 -18.43 -5.18
C PRO A 230 -2.41 -16.95 -5.53
N GLU A 231 -3.12 -16.62 -6.61
CA GLU A 231 -3.35 -15.22 -7.00
C GLU A 231 -4.36 -14.55 -6.07
N ARG A 232 -5.46 -15.24 -5.72
CA ARG A 232 -6.46 -14.74 -4.77
C ARG A 232 -5.87 -14.62 -3.38
N GLU A 233 -5.17 -15.66 -2.95
CA GLU A 233 -4.46 -15.67 -1.68
C GLU A 233 -3.46 -14.51 -1.60
N GLY A 234 -2.64 -14.34 -2.64
CA GLY A 234 -1.63 -13.29 -2.68
C GLY A 234 -2.24 -11.88 -2.62
N LEU A 235 -3.35 -11.62 -3.30
CA LEU A 235 -4.05 -10.34 -3.21
C LEU A 235 -4.59 -10.06 -1.79
N VAL A 236 -5.23 -11.05 -1.17
CA VAL A 236 -5.78 -10.93 0.18
C VAL A 236 -4.67 -10.71 1.21
N LEU A 237 -3.59 -11.48 1.12
CA LEU A 237 -2.39 -11.32 1.95
C LEU A 237 -1.75 -9.95 1.75
N ALA A 238 -1.66 -9.44 0.52
CA ALA A 238 -1.10 -8.13 0.24
C ALA A 238 -1.90 -7.00 0.88
N TYR A 239 -3.24 -7.04 0.81
CA TYR A 239 -4.09 -6.07 1.53
C TYR A 239 -3.95 -6.19 3.04
N PHE A 240 -3.89 -7.41 3.58
CA PHE A 240 -3.65 -7.65 4.99
C PHE A 240 -2.31 -7.05 5.44
N TYR A 241 -1.22 -7.35 4.73
CA TYR A 241 0.10 -6.83 5.05
C TYR A 241 0.17 -5.31 4.94
N ARG A 242 -0.39 -4.73 3.86
CA ARG A 242 -0.46 -3.27 3.70
C ARG A 242 -1.24 -2.59 4.83
N GLY A 243 -2.36 -3.16 5.25
CA GLY A 243 -3.18 -2.64 6.36
C GLY A 243 -2.51 -2.72 7.74
N ASN A 244 -1.46 -3.53 7.86
CA ASN A 244 -0.61 -3.67 9.06
C ASN A 244 0.82 -3.16 8.81
N GLU A 245 1.05 -2.33 7.78
CA GLU A 245 2.33 -1.70 7.47
C GLU A 245 3.51 -2.68 7.24
N LEU A 246 3.21 -3.96 6.99
CA LEU A 246 4.14 -5.01 6.59
C LEU A 246 4.45 -4.92 5.09
N ASN A 247 4.82 -3.73 4.62
CA ASN A 247 4.98 -3.40 3.20
C ASN A 247 6.02 -4.28 2.50
N ALA A 248 7.10 -4.67 3.18
CA ALA A 248 8.10 -5.58 2.60
C ALA A 248 7.51 -6.96 2.24
N LYS A 249 6.65 -7.53 3.10
CA LYS A 249 5.96 -8.81 2.80
C LYS A 249 4.91 -8.62 1.71
N ALA A 250 4.17 -7.52 1.72
CA ALA A 250 3.19 -7.20 0.68
C ALA A 250 3.86 -7.08 -0.71
N ILE A 251 4.97 -6.33 -0.80
CA ILE A 251 5.79 -6.21 -2.01
C ILE A 251 6.28 -7.58 -2.46
N GLN A 252 6.83 -8.39 -1.56
CA GLN A 252 7.33 -9.73 -1.90
C GLN A 252 6.24 -10.61 -2.53
N VAL A 253 5.03 -10.61 -1.96
CA VAL A 253 3.90 -11.39 -2.48
C VAL A 253 3.51 -10.91 -3.87
N LEU A 254 3.32 -9.59 -4.05
CA LEU A 254 2.86 -9.03 -5.33
C LEU A 254 3.93 -9.10 -6.42
N GLU A 255 5.22 -8.86 -6.12
CA GLU A 255 6.33 -9.09 -7.06
C GLU A 255 6.35 -10.55 -7.53
N GLY A 256 6.06 -11.50 -6.63
CA GLY A 256 5.94 -12.92 -6.95
C GLY A 256 4.80 -13.21 -7.94
N LEU A 257 3.63 -12.58 -7.75
CA LEU A 257 2.50 -12.70 -8.68
C LEU A 257 2.81 -12.10 -10.06
N VAL A 258 3.40 -10.90 -10.10
CA VAL A 258 3.81 -10.25 -11.35
C VAL A 258 4.84 -11.11 -12.09
N LYS A 259 5.87 -11.61 -11.39
CA LYS A 259 6.89 -12.50 -11.97
C LYS A 259 6.30 -13.82 -12.49
N SER A 260 5.21 -14.29 -11.90
CA SER A 260 4.47 -15.48 -12.33
C SER A 260 3.53 -15.21 -13.51
N GLY A 261 3.46 -13.99 -14.02
CA GLY A 261 2.68 -13.62 -15.20
C GLY A 261 1.22 -13.27 -14.92
N SER A 262 0.89 -12.82 -13.70
CA SER A 262 -0.45 -12.39 -13.33
C SER A 262 -1.04 -11.43 -14.36
N GLN A 263 -2.29 -11.66 -14.74
CA GLN A 263 -3.08 -10.80 -15.64
C GLN A 263 -4.07 -9.92 -14.87
N THR A 264 -4.08 -10.00 -13.54
CA THR A 264 -5.03 -9.27 -12.70
C THR A 264 -4.51 -7.84 -12.47
N THR A 265 -5.18 -6.85 -13.07
CA THR A 265 -4.82 -5.42 -13.03
C THR A 265 -4.64 -4.89 -11.61
N THR A 266 -5.46 -5.35 -10.67
CA THR A 266 -5.37 -5.01 -9.24
C THR A 266 -4.03 -5.41 -8.60
N VAL A 267 -3.36 -6.48 -9.06
CA VAL A 267 -2.02 -6.85 -8.56
C VAL A 267 -1.02 -5.71 -8.82
N TYR A 268 -1.02 -5.18 -10.04
CA TYR A 268 -0.13 -4.09 -10.46
C TYR A 268 -0.49 -2.78 -9.77
N GLN A 269 -1.79 -2.48 -9.67
CA GLN A 269 -2.29 -1.30 -8.97
C GLN A 269 -1.88 -1.31 -7.49
N LEU A 270 -2.12 -2.42 -6.77
CA LEU A 270 -1.78 -2.52 -5.36
C LEU A 270 -0.25 -2.49 -5.14
N LEU A 271 0.54 -3.10 -6.02
CA LEU A 271 2.00 -3.06 -5.93
C LEU A 271 2.52 -1.63 -6.12
N GLY A 272 1.99 -0.90 -7.10
CA GLY A 272 2.33 0.50 -7.31
C GLY A 272 1.97 1.39 -6.13
N ASP A 273 0.80 1.16 -5.52
CA ASP A 273 0.37 1.90 -4.32
C ASP A 273 1.35 1.70 -3.17
N ILE A 274 1.77 0.45 -2.93
CA ILE A 274 2.68 0.13 -1.85
C ILE A 274 4.07 0.69 -2.15
N TYR A 275 4.53 0.64 -3.41
CA TYR A 275 5.77 1.31 -3.81
C TYR A 275 5.71 2.82 -3.55
N GLN A 276 4.60 3.50 -3.88
CA GLN A 276 4.42 4.92 -3.56
C GLN A 276 4.46 5.18 -2.05
N GLN A 277 3.75 4.34 -1.29
CA GLN A 277 3.70 4.42 0.17
C GLN A 277 5.08 4.32 0.82
N VAL A 278 5.96 3.46 0.28
CA VAL A 278 7.34 3.35 0.78
C VAL A 278 8.31 4.31 0.11
N GLY A 279 7.86 5.16 -0.83
CA GLY A 279 8.68 6.19 -1.50
C GLY A 279 9.45 5.72 -2.75
N LEU A 280 9.14 4.54 -3.28
CA LEU A 280 9.75 3.94 -4.48
C LEU A 280 9.06 4.42 -5.77
N SER A 281 9.05 5.73 -6.02
CA SER A 281 8.28 6.34 -7.12
C SER A 281 8.63 5.80 -8.50
N LEU A 282 9.89 5.44 -8.78
CA LEU A 282 10.28 4.86 -10.08
C LEU A 282 9.69 3.47 -10.30
N MET A 283 9.67 2.64 -9.26
CA MET A 283 9.10 1.28 -9.34
C MET A 283 7.57 1.35 -9.41
N ALA A 284 6.96 2.30 -8.69
CA ALA A 284 5.53 2.58 -8.82
C ALA A 284 5.15 2.99 -10.24
N LYS A 285 5.91 3.92 -10.85
CA LYS A 285 5.72 4.35 -12.25
C LYS A 285 5.69 3.16 -13.20
N GLU A 286 6.71 2.31 -13.10
CA GLU A 286 6.86 1.15 -13.99
C GLU A 286 5.71 0.16 -13.82
N VAL A 287 5.36 -0.20 -12.58
CA VAL A 287 4.31 -1.21 -12.35
C VAL A 287 2.91 -0.70 -12.71
N TYR A 288 2.60 0.59 -12.46
CA TYR A 288 1.34 1.17 -12.92
C TYR A 288 1.22 1.18 -14.44
N GLN A 289 2.32 1.45 -15.15
CA GLN A 289 2.35 1.39 -16.62
C GLN A 289 2.13 -0.05 -17.13
N GLN A 290 2.75 -1.05 -16.48
CA GLN A 290 2.50 -2.46 -16.78
C GLN A 290 1.03 -2.83 -16.56
N GLY A 291 0.44 -2.42 -15.44
CA GLY A 291 -0.98 -2.65 -15.14
C GLY A 291 -1.92 -2.00 -16.15
N LEU A 292 -1.66 -0.75 -16.53
CA LEU A 292 -2.45 -0.04 -17.55
C LEU A 292 -2.40 -0.71 -18.91
N ALA A 293 -1.28 -1.32 -19.29
CA ALA A 293 -1.16 -2.08 -20.54
C ALA A 293 -2.07 -3.32 -20.58
N LEU A 294 -2.51 -3.82 -19.42
CA LEU A 294 -3.46 -4.94 -19.31
C LEU A 294 -4.94 -4.49 -19.30
N THR A 295 -5.21 -3.21 -19.07
CA THR A 295 -6.58 -2.68 -19.03
C THR A 295 -7.15 -2.58 -20.45
N THR A 296 -8.28 -3.24 -20.69
CA THR A 296 -8.99 -3.19 -21.98
C THR A 296 -10.35 -2.49 -21.88
N GLU A 297 -10.94 -2.47 -20.68
CA GLU A 297 -12.23 -1.86 -20.43
C GLU A 297 -12.18 -0.32 -20.46
N ALA A 298 -13.24 0.27 -21.01
CA ALA A 298 -13.40 1.72 -21.01
C ALA A 298 -13.75 2.26 -19.61
N GLU A 299 -14.64 1.55 -18.91
CA GLU A 299 -15.11 1.87 -17.56
C GLU A 299 -14.40 0.94 -16.56
N SER A 300 -13.24 1.37 -16.06
CA SER A 300 -12.44 0.62 -15.08
C SER A 300 -11.97 1.55 -13.96
N GLU A 301 -12.32 1.19 -12.72
CA GLU A 301 -11.83 1.91 -11.53
C GLU A 301 -10.32 1.75 -11.37
N VAL A 302 -9.82 0.53 -11.58
CA VAL A 302 -8.40 0.22 -11.44
C VAL A 302 -7.57 1.04 -12.42
N LYS A 303 -8.04 1.20 -13.66
CA LYS A 303 -7.44 2.10 -14.66
C LYS A 303 -7.41 3.55 -14.20
N ALA A 304 -8.55 4.07 -13.72
CA ALA A 304 -8.65 5.46 -13.25
C ALA A 304 -7.70 5.73 -12.07
N MET A 305 -7.59 4.76 -11.13
CA MET A 305 -6.67 4.83 -9.99
C MET A 305 -5.21 4.85 -10.45
N MET A 306 -4.79 3.92 -11.32
CA MET A 306 -3.40 3.88 -11.81
C MET A 306 -3.02 5.16 -12.57
N GLN A 307 -3.92 5.72 -13.39
CA GLN A 307 -3.70 7.00 -14.06
C GLN A 307 -3.55 8.15 -13.07
N ARG A 308 -4.38 8.19 -12.03
CA ARG A 308 -4.27 9.21 -10.97
C ARG A 308 -2.91 9.11 -10.29
N GLU A 309 -2.55 7.91 -9.84
CA GLU A 309 -1.31 7.71 -9.11
C GLU A 309 -0.08 7.95 -9.98
N LEU A 310 -0.12 7.63 -11.28
CA LEU A 310 0.93 8.06 -12.22
C LEU A 310 1.08 9.58 -12.28
N GLY A 311 -0.02 10.33 -12.29
CA GLY A 311 0.03 11.79 -12.22
C GLY A 311 0.72 12.29 -10.94
N GLU A 312 0.43 11.66 -9.80
CA GLU A 312 1.10 11.97 -8.53
C GLU A 312 2.58 11.55 -8.52
N VAL A 313 2.94 10.44 -9.17
CA VAL A 313 4.34 10.03 -9.37
C VAL A 313 5.09 11.06 -10.21
N GLU A 314 4.58 11.46 -11.38
CA GLU A 314 5.28 12.42 -12.25
C GLU A 314 5.44 13.77 -11.54
N TYR A 315 4.44 14.18 -10.76
CA TYR A 315 4.53 15.39 -9.95
C TYR A 315 5.66 15.30 -8.92
N SER A 316 5.81 14.17 -8.22
CA SER A 316 6.89 13.99 -7.24
C SER A 316 8.28 13.94 -7.89
N LEU A 317 8.37 13.42 -9.12
CA LEU A 317 9.56 13.42 -9.96
C LEU A 317 9.87 14.79 -10.60
N GLY A 318 8.97 15.76 -10.46
CA GLY A 318 9.14 17.13 -10.93
C GLY A 318 8.71 17.38 -12.38
N ASP A 319 7.99 16.44 -13.01
CA ASP A 319 7.41 16.60 -14.34
C ASP A 319 5.93 17.01 -14.22
N ARG A 320 5.70 18.32 -14.12
CA ARG A 320 4.35 18.88 -13.94
C ARG A 320 3.47 18.71 -15.18
N ASP A 321 4.06 18.74 -16.38
CA ASP A 321 3.31 18.64 -17.63
C ASP A 321 2.79 17.21 -17.83
N GLU A 322 3.65 16.20 -17.63
CA GLU A 322 3.22 14.80 -17.71
C GLU A 322 2.30 14.43 -16.53
N ALA A 323 2.52 15.00 -15.34
CA ALA A 323 1.60 14.86 -14.21
C ALA A 323 0.18 15.32 -14.56
N ALA A 324 0.03 16.54 -15.08
CA ALA A 324 -1.27 17.08 -15.46
C ALA A 324 -1.95 16.20 -16.53
N LYS A 325 -1.19 15.70 -17.52
CA LYS A 325 -1.71 14.80 -18.55
C LYS A 325 -2.24 13.48 -18.00
N TRP A 326 -1.54 12.86 -17.06
CA TRP A 326 -2.03 11.65 -16.39
C TRP A 326 -3.28 11.91 -15.54
N LEU A 327 -3.31 13.02 -14.80
CA LEU A 327 -4.48 13.39 -14.01
C LEU A 327 -5.70 13.73 -14.89
N GLU A 328 -5.50 14.33 -16.06
CA GLU A 328 -6.57 14.55 -17.04
C GLU A 328 -7.13 13.22 -17.57
N ASN A 329 -6.25 12.25 -17.87
CA ASN A 329 -6.69 10.90 -18.23
C ASN A 329 -7.51 10.24 -17.11
N ALA A 330 -7.03 10.34 -15.86
CA ALA A 330 -7.75 9.82 -14.70
C ALA A 330 -9.11 10.49 -14.52
N LYS A 331 -9.18 11.82 -14.70
CA LYS A 331 -10.41 12.61 -14.62
C LYS A 331 -11.42 12.14 -15.66
N ALA A 332 -10.99 11.89 -16.89
CA ALA A 332 -11.83 11.33 -17.94
C ALA A 332 -12.35 9.93 -17.59
N SER A 333 -11.50 9.06 -17.04
CA SER A 333 -11.91 7.72 -16.60
C SER A 333 -12.89 7.75 -15.42
N TYR A 334 -12.68 8.60 -14.42
CA TYR A 334 -13.65 8.78 -13.32
C TYR A 334 -14.98 9.38 -13.80
N SER A 335 -14.94 10.28 -14.79
CA SER A 335 -16.16 10.79 -15.42
C SER A 335 -16.96 9.68 -16.10
N ALA A 336 -16.30 8.74 -16.78
CA ALA A 336 -16.96 7.57 -17.37
C ALA A 336 -17.60 6.65 -16.31
N LEU A 337 -17.00 6.53 -15.13
CA LEU A 337 -17.60 5.82 -13.98
C LEU A 337 -18.75 6.60 -13.31
N GLY A 338 -18.91 7.88 -13.65
CA GLY A 338 -19.85 8.80 -13.00
C GLY A 338 -19.44 9.21 -11.59
N ASP A 339 -18.16 9.09 -11.24
CA ASP A 339 -17.60 9.50 -9.95
C ASP A 339 -17.24 11.00 -9.96
N GLU A 340 -18.26 11.83 -9.81
CA GLU A 340 -18.12 13.30 -9.84
C GLU A 340 -17.24 13.83 -8.70
N VAL A 341 -17.16 13.10 -7.58
CA VAL A 341 -16.33 13.48 -6.44
C VAL A 341 -14.85 13.41 -6.82
N GLN A 342 -14.42 12.35 -7.50
CA GLN A 342 -13.06 12.24 -8.00
C GLN A 342 -12.79 13.25 -9.13
N VAL A 343 -13.75 13.47 -10.02
CA VAL A 343 -13.61 14.47 -11.10
C VAL A 343 -13.32 15.86 -10.54
N GLU A 344 -14.07 16.31 -9.52
CA GLU A 344 -13.86 17.62 -8.89
C GLU A 344 -12.51 17.69 -8.17
N LYS A 345 -12.12 16.64 -7.45
CA LYS A 345 -10.82 16.57 -6.76
C LYS A 345 -9.65 16.67 -7.75
N LEU A 346 -9.73 15.94 -8.86
CA LEU A 346 -8.68 15.94 -9.87
C LEU A 346 -8.59 17.27 -10.60
N ALA A 347 -9.71 17.93 -10.90
CA ALA A 347 -9.71 19.27 -11.47
C ALA A 347 -8.92 20.26 -10.59
N LYS A 348 -9.22 20.29 -9.28
CA LYS A 348 -8.48 21.14 -8.33
C LYS A 348 -6.99 20.78 -8.25
N ARG A 349 -6.66 19.49 -8.31
CA ARG A 349 -5.28 19.02 -8.28
C ARG A 349 -4.51 19.45 -9.53
N ILE A 350 -5.15 19.38 -10.71
CA ILE A 350 -4.58 19.82 -11.99
C ILE A 350 -4.33 21.32 -11.97
N ASP A 351 -5.33 22.11 -11.54
CA ASP A 351 -5.19 23.56 -11.41
C ASP A 351 -4.01 23.92 -10.50
N PHE A 352 -3.90 23.28 -9.34
CA PHE A 352 -2.76 23.45 -8.42
C PHE A 352 -1.41 23.13 -9.06
N ILE A 353 -1.31 22.07 -9.86
CA ILE A 353 -0.05 21.68 -10.52
C ILE A 353 0.35 22.67 -11.62
N LEU A 354 -0.65 23.25 -12.31
CA LEU A 354 -0.44 24.15 -13.45
C LEU A 354 -0.36 25.63 -13.08
N GLU A 355 -0.81 26.03 -11.90
CA GLU A 355 -0.56 27.36 -11.35
C GLU A 355 0.95 27.57 -11.22
N ARG A 356 1.50 28.45 -12.08
CA ARG A 356 2.90 28.86 -12.05
C ARG A 356 3.05 29.95 -11.01
N ASP A 357 4.01 29.80 -10.10
CA ASP A 357 4.58 30.93 -9.35
C ASP A 357 5.17 31.98 -10.30
#